data_AF-A0A3N0GNE0-F1
#
_entry.id   AF-A0A3N0GNE0-F1
#
_cell.length_a   1.000
_cell.length_b   1.000
_cell.length_c   1.000
_cell.angle_alpha   90.00
_cell.angle_beta   90.00
_cell.angle_gamma   90.00
#
_symmetry.space_group_name_H-M   'P 1'
#
loop_
_entity.id
_entity.type
_entity.pdbx_description
1 polymer ?
#
loop_
_entity_poly.entity_id
_entity_poly.type
_entity_poly.pdbx_seq_one_letter_code
_entity_poly.pdbx_strand_id
1 'polypeptide(L)'
;MDRSLDERGQPGARSAHTSAKPFRAGARRRIRRPDISALRAAGASYSDEVSESPETSPEPAGALHTESHDPAVPEKYAAFMRTGWGESRLDLPTHPVAEWAAARRARLAETFPGERLVIPAGTFKVRANDTDYRFRPDTAHTYLCGNQTSDAVLVVEDGEATLYARPRSGRETDEFFRDRQYGELWVGRRPSLEEISSALGIATRHVDQLPDALARSAKTRVLRGVDRTVDQAVAPDEGRDRELARVLSELRLVKDAWEVDELARACDVTALGFEDSVREWDRVLEHGERWIEGTFFRRARAMGNDIGYDSIVAGGPHATTLHWIDNTGPITPGELVLLDMGVEASTLYTADVTRTLPVDGRFTPLQRDLYSAVLEAQQAGIDAVRPGAKFRDPHHAAMNVLAHKLEDLGLLPCSAEEALAPDSKVYSRWTLHGTSHMLGMDVHDCAAAAPDVYPEGELAEGMVLTVEPGLYFQQDDLLVPEELRGIGIRIEDDVVVTSDGARNLSGSLPRDPDAIEEWMGALRR
;
A
#
# COMPACT_ATOMS: atom_id res chain seq x y z
N MET A 1 -19.25 74.88 52.51
CA MET A 1 -20.35 73.93 52.29
C MET A 1 -19.68 72.62 51.88
N ASP A 2 -19.58 71.55 52.65
CA ASP A 2 -19.94 71.16 54.02
C ASP A 2 -19.10 69.86 54.25
N ARG A 3 -18.03 69.88 55.07
CA ARG A 3 -17.81 69.09 56.33
C ARG A 3 -18.25 67.60 56.26
N SER A 4 -17.56 66.58 56.77
CA SER A 4 -16.52 66.39 57.80
C SER A 4 -16.14 64.87 57.85
N LEU A 5 -14.90 64.47 58.20
CA LEU A 5 -14.46 63.76 59.45
C LEU A 5 -15.27 62.49 59.80
N ASP A 6 -14.76 61.35 60.30
CA ASP A 6 -13.55 61.05 61.08
C ASP A 6 -13.39 59.51 61.26
N GLU A 7 -12.15 59.07 61.45
CA GLU A 7 -11.63 58.09 62.44
C GLU A 7 -12.28 56.71 62.83
N ARG A 8 -11.37 55.73 62.95
CA ARG A 8 -11.19 54.69 64.00
C ARG A 8 -11.93 53.33 63.91
N GLY A 9 -11.14 52.24 63.92
CA GLY A 9 -11.59 50.91 64.40
C GLY A 9 -10.74 49.68 64.03
N GLN A 10 -9.64 49.42 64.73
CA GLN A 10 -9.18 48.06 65.11
C GLN A 10 -9.17 48.03 66.66
N PRO A 11 -9.30 46.89 67.40
CA PRO A 11 -8.78 45.54 67.08
C PRO A 11 -9.68 44.36 67.54
N GLY A 12 -9.26 43.10 67.29
CA GLY A 12 -9.88 41.94 67.93
C GLY A 12 -9.43 40.58 67.44
N ALA A 13 -8.28 40.10 67.90
CA ALA A 13 -7.88 38.70 67.83
C ALA A 13 -8.56 37.87 68.94
N ARG A 14 -9.12 36.69 68.63
CA ARG A 14 -9.21 35.56 69.58
C ARG A 14 -9.18 34.21 68.86
N SER A 15 -8.36 33.33 69.44
CA SER A 15 -8.10 31.93 69.12
C SER A 15 -9.20 30.98 69.62
N ALA A 16 -9.25 29.77 69.07
CA ALA A 16 -9.25 28.46 69.78
C ALA A 16 -9.78 27.38 68.81
N HIS A 17 -8.95 26.41 68.38
CA HIS A 17 -8.89 25.06 68.96
C HIS A 17 -10.23 24.31 69.00
N THR A 18 -10.36 23.25 68.20
CA THR A 18 -10.98 21.95 68.57
C THR A 18 -10.86 21.02 67.35
N SER A 19 -10.05 19.95 67.43
CA SER A 19 -10.39 18.62 67.96
C SER A 19 -10.95 17.70 66.87
N ALA A 20 -10.17 16.66 66.57
CA ALA A 20 -10.45 15.61 65.60
C ALA A 20 -11.22 14.43 66.22
N LYS A 21 -11.87 13.67 65.31
CA LYS A 21 -12.51 12.34 65.40
C LYS A 21 -14.01 12.31 65.71
N PRO A 22 -14.74 11.24 65.34
CA PRO A 22 -14.72 10.50 64.06
C PRO A 22 -16.16 10.32 63.51
N PHE A 23 -16.35 10.22 62.20
CA PHE A 23 -17.67 9.88 61.62
C PHE A 23 -17.73 8.46 61.07
N ARG A 24 -18.88 7.84 61.35
CA ARG A 24 -19.21 6.41 61.31
C ARG A 24 -19.22 5.80 59.90
N ALA A 25 -18.85 4.53 59.86
CA ALA A 25 -18.97 3.63 58.72
C ALA A 25 -20.43 3.47 58.26
N GLY A 26 -20.70 3.84 57.01
CA GLY A 26 -21.89 3.45 56.25
C GLY A 26 -21.61 2.18 55.43
N ALA A 27 -22.57 1.25 55.45
CA ALA A 27 -22.48 -0.07 54.87
C ALA A 27 -22.21 -0.07 53.35
N ARG A 28 -21.11 -0.72 52.94
CA ARG A 28 -20.85 -1.07 51.53
C ARG A 28 -21.58 -2.37 51.19
N ARG A 29 -22.52 -2.31 50.24
CA ARG A 29 -23.04 -3.51 49.55
C ARG A 29 -21.87 -4.17 48.80
N ARG A 30 -21.51 -5.39 49.19
CA ARG A 30 -20.60 -6.27 48.44
C ARG A 30 -21.30 -6.75 47.16
N ILE A 31 -20.80 -6.34 46.00
CA ILE A 31 -21.03 -7.05 44.75
C ILE A 31 -20.09 -8.27 44.77
N ARG A 32 -20.65 -9.48 44.70
CA ARG A 32 -19.88 -10.72 44.61
C ARG A 32 -19.16 -10.76 43.26
N ARG A 33 -17.84 -10.91 43.27
CA ARG A 33 -17.08 -11.37 42.11
C ARG A 33 -17.37 -12.86 41.90
N PRO A 34 -17.59 -13.33 40.66
CA PRO A 34 -17.71 -14.76 40.43
C PRO A 34 -16.35 -15.43 40.61
N ASP A 35 -16.39 -16.62 41.21
CA ASP A 35 -15.26 -17.50 41.48
C ASP A 35 -14.88 -18.22 40.17
N ILE A 36 -13.62 -18.07 39.73
CA ILE A 36 -13.12 -18.56 38.44
C ILE A 36 -12.37 -19.89 38.60
N SER A 37 -12.48 -20.57 39.75
CA SER A 37 -11.73 -21.80 40.02
C SER A 37 -12.37 -23.10 39.49
N ALA A 38 -13.30 -23.03 38.53
CA ALA A 38 -13.99 -24.21 37.97
C ALA A 38 -13.77 -24.45 36.46
N LEU A 39 -12.75 -23.82 35.84
CA LEU A 39 -12.46 -23.97 34.40
C LEU A 39 -11.09 -24.63 34.10
N ARG A 40 -10.62 -25.53 34.97
CA ARG A 40 -9.34 -26.26 34.78
C ARG A 40 -9.46 -27.79 34.72
N ALA A 41 -10.61 -28.32 34.35
CA ALA A 41 -10.78 -29.76 34.13
C ALA A 41 -11.76 -30.06 33.00
N ALA A 42 -11.35 -29.73 31.77
CA ALA A 42 -11.89 -30.33 30.55
C ALA A 42 -10.83 -30.17 29.45
N GLY A 43 -9.82 -31.04 29.48
CA GLY A 43 -8.96 -31.25 28.33
C GLY A 43 -9.77 -31.93 27.24
N ALA A 44 -10.22 -31.16 26.25
CA ALA A 44 -10.69 -31.67 24.98
C ALA A 44 -9.61 -31.34 23.95
N SER A 45 -9.07 -32.37 23.30
CA SER A 45 -8.20 -32.24 22.14
C SER A 45 -8.94 -31.46 21.05
N TYR A 46 -8.42 -30.29 20.68
CA TYR A 46 -8.78 -29.69 19.40
C TYR A 46 -8.05 -30.47 18.32
N SER A 47 -8.80 -31.29 17.60
CA SER A 47 -8.42 -31.77 16.28
C SER A 47 -8.34 -30.58 15.34
N ASP A 48 -7.29 -30.54 14.51
CA ASP A 48 -7.20 -29.69 13.33
C ASP A 48 -8.32 -30.06 12.34
N GLU A 49 -9.49 -29.45 12.48
CA GLU A 49 -10.44 -29.33 11.39
C GLU A 49 -10.46 -27.88 10.95
N VAL A 50 -9.68 -27.61 9.91
CA VAL A 50 -9.79 -26.41 9.09
C VAL A 50 -11.23 -26.35 8.59
N SER A 51 -11.98 -25.37 9.07
CA SER A 51 -13.29 -25.01 8.53
C SER A 51 -13.10 -24.56 7.08
N GLU A 52 -13.27 -25.49 6.14
CA GLU A 52 -13.41 -25.16 4.72
C GLU A 52 -14.50 -24.09 4.57
N SER A 53 -14.13 -22.97 3.96
CA SER A 53 -15.08 -21.99 3.45
C SER A 53 -16.03 -22.71 2.49
N PRO A 54 -17.33 -22.38 2.42
CA PRO A 54 -18.27 -23.12 1.59
C PRO A 54 -17.75 -23.17 0.16
N GLU A 55 -17.53 -24.39 -0.33
CA GLU A 55 -17.17 -24.66 -1.70
C GLU A 55 -18.26 -24.07 -2.61
N THR A 56 -17.95 -22.94 -3.25
CA THR A 56 -18.71 -22.50 -4.41
C THR A 56 -18.38 -23.49 -5.53
N SER A 57 -19.29 -24.43 -5.74
CA SER A 57 -19.30 -25.26 -6.95
C SER A 57 -19.29 -24.33 -8.16
N PRO A 58 -18.53 -24.63 -9.23
CA PRO A 58 -18.54 -23.81 -10.43
C PRO A 58 -19.98 -23.76 -10.97
N GLU A 59 -20.60 -22.58 -10.91
CA GLU A 59 -21.93 -22.38 -11.46
C GLU A 59 -21.88 -22.60 -12.98
N PRO A 60 -22.92 -23.20 -13.58
CA PRO A 60 -22.95 -23.41 -15.02
C PRO A 60 -22.86 -22.07 -15.74
N ALA A 61 -22.06 -22.02 -16.81
CA ALA A 61 -21.96 -20.84 -17.67
C ALA A 61 -23.37 -20.38 -18.09
N GLY A 62 -23.73 -19.15 -17.71
CA GLY A 62 -25.04 -18.55 -17.99
C GLY A 62 -26.07 -18.62 -16.85
N ALA A 63 -25.72 -19.14 -15.67
CA ALA A 63 -26.51 -18.89 -14.46
C ALA A 63 -26.37 -17.42 -14.02
N LEU A 64 -27.47 -16.84 -13.54
CA LEU A 64 -27.50 -15.46 -13.03
C LEU A 64 -27.05 -15.44 -11.58
N HIS A 65 -26.18 -14.51 -11.22
CA HIS A 65 -25.78 -14.26 -9.84
C HIS A 65 -26.93 -13.57 -9.10
N THR A 66 -27.72 -14.35 -8.37
CA THR A 66 -28.88 -13.88 -7.60
C THR A 66 -28.80 -14.38 -6.15
N GLU A 67 -29.45 -13.68 -5.24
CA GLU A 67 -29.51 -14.03 -3.83
C GLU A 67 -30.84 -14.63 -3.42
N SER A 68 -30.82 -15.41 -2.34
CA SER A 68 -32.02 -16.03 -1.75
C SER A 68 -33.12 -15.03 -1.35
N HIS A 69 -32.77 -13.77 -1.13
CA HIS A 69 -33.69 -12.69 -0.77
C HIS A 69 -34.12 -11.82 -1.96
N ASP A 70 -33.68 -12.13 -3.18
CA ASP A 70 -34.12 -11.41 -4.37
C ASP A 70 -35.62 -11.64 -4.64
N PRO A 71 -36.38 -10.58 -4.94
CA PRO A 71 -37.78 -10.73 -5.31
C PRO A 71 -37.93 -11.63 -6.55
N ALA A 72 -38.97 -12.47 -6.56
CA ALA A 72 -39.34 -13.19 -7.76
C ALA A 72 -39.58 -12.21 -8.92
N VAL A 73 -39.07 -12.54 -10.11
CA VAL A 73 -39.22 -11.74 -11.33
C VAL A 73 -40.28 -12.39 -12.22
N PRO A 74 -41.54 -11.92 -12.26
CA PRO A 74 -42.56 -12.50 -13.12
C PRO A 74 -42.23 -12.26 -14.59
N GLU A 75 -42.57 -13.21 -15.48
CA GLU A 75 -42.21 -13.11 -16.90
C GLU A 75 -42.72 -11.85 -17.58
N LYS A 76 -43.90 -11.32 -17.19
CA LYS A 76 -44.40 -10.04 -17.75
C LYS A 76 -43.47 -8.87 -17.42
N TYR A 77 -42.88 -8.87 -16.23
CA TYR A 77 -41.93 -7.84 -15.83
C TYR A 77 -40.59 -8.05 -16.55
N ALA A 78 -40.08 -9.29 -16.58
CA ALA A 78 -38.85 -9.60 -17.30
C ALA A 78 -38.94 -9.24 -18.80
N ALA A 79 -40.03 -9.62 -19.47
CA ALA A 79 -40.28 -9.27 -20.86
C ALA A 79 -40.34 -7.76 -21.10
N PHE A 80 -40.91 -6.99 -20.18
CA PHE A 80 -40.90 -5.52 -20.28
C PHE A 80 -39.49 -4.95 -20.09
N MET A 81 -38.74 -5.47 -19.11
CA MET A 81 -37.37 -5.08 -18.81
C MET A 81 -36.38 -5.37 -19.95
N ARG A 82 -36.70 -6.28 -20.87
CA ARG A 82 -35.89 -6.58 -22.06
C ARG A 82 -36.30 -5.75 -23.29
N THR A 83 -36.94 -4.59 -23.14
CA THR A 83 -37.39 -3.79 -24.30
C THR A 83 -37.16 -2.29 -24.11
N GLY A 84 -37.01 -1.56 -25.22
CA GLY A 84 -37.04 -0.09 -25.23
C GLY A 84 -35.76 0.59 -24.78
N TRP A 85 -34.66 -0.15 -24.61
CA TRP A 85 -33.35 0.43 -24.33
C TRP A 85 -32.65 0.90 -25.60
N GLY A 86 -32.07 2.09 -25.58
CA GLY A 86 -31.27 2.59 -26.69
C GLY A 86 -29.87 1.97 -26.74
N GLU A 87 -29.22 2.05 -27.90
CA GLU A 87 -27.78 1.86 -27.98
C GLU A 87 -27.07 2.94 -27.19
N SER A 88 -26.10 2.53 -26.38
CA SER A 88 -25.12 3.41 -25.80
C SER A 88 -23.75 2.91 -26.24
N ARG A 89 -22.83 3.79 -26.60
CA ARG A 89 -21.42 3.47 -26.82
C ARG A 89 -20.60 4.22 -25.79
N LEU A 90 -19.48 3.64 -25.36
CA LEU A 90 -18.48 4.35 -24.58
C LEU A 90 -17.50 4.98 -25.54
N ASP A 91 -17.18 6.25 -25.31
CA ASP A 91 -16.06 6.90 -25.96
C ASP A 91 -14.79 6.53 -25.18
N LEU A 92 -14.16 5.43 -25.59
CA LEU A 92 -12.90 4.98 -25.02
C LEU A 92 -11.78 5.34 -26.00
N PRO A 93 -10.97 6.37 -25.72
CA PRO A 93 -9.80 6.65 -26.53
C PRO A 93 -8.81 5.49 -26.43
N THR A 94 -7.93 5.36 -27.43
CA THR A 94 -6.79 4.45 -27.34
C THR A 94 -5.98 4.76 -26.09
N HIS A 95 -5.79 3.76 -25.25
CA HIS A 95 -5.06 3.89 -24.00
C HIS A 95 -3.57 4.09 -24.31
N PRO A 96 -2.88 5.05 -23.66
CA PRO A 96 -1.47 5.32 -23.94
C PRO A 96 -0.54 4.11 -23.82
N VAL A 97 -0.87 3.16 -22.95
CA VAL A 97 -0.12 1.90 -22.77
C VAL A 97 -0.18 0.96 -23.98
N ALA A 98 -1.13 1.11 -24.90
CA ALA A 98 -1.42 0.08 -25.91
C ALA A 98 -0.20 -0.34 -26.74
N GLU A 99 0.60 0.62 -27.22
CA GLU A 99 1.82 0.37 -27.99
C GLU A 99 2.92 -0.27 -27.13
N TRP A 100 3.13 0.23 -25.92
CA TRP A 100 4.09 -0.32 -24.95
C TRP A 100 3.74 -1.77 -24.56
N ALA A 101 2.46 -2.02 -24.27
CA ALA A 101 1.89 -3.32 -23.98
C ALA A 101 2.09 -4.31 -25.14
N ALA A 102 1.92 -3.87 -26.39
CA ALA A 102 2.20 -4.72 -27.56
C ALA A 102 3.67 -5.15 -27.62
N ALA A 103 4.61 -4.22 -27.40
CA ALA A 103 6.04 -4.54 -27.35
C ALA A 103 6.39 -5.50 -26.19
N ARG A 104 5.77 -5.32 -25.02
CA ARG A 104 5.95 -6.21 -23.85
C ARG A 104 5.46 -7.63 -24.15
N ARG A 105 4.30 -7.78 -24.79
CA ARG A 105 3.78 -9.09 -25.23
C ARG A 105 4.68 -9.76 -26.26
N ALA A 106 5.25 -8.99 -27.20
CA ALA A 106 6.20 -9.53 -28.18
C ALA A 106 7.45 -10.12 -27.49
N ARG A 107 8.06 -9.39 -26.54
CA ARG A 107 9.21 -9.88 -25.75
C ARG A 107 8.88 -11.15 -24.96
N LEU A 108 7.68 -11.18 -24.36
CA LEU A 108 7.21 -12.36 -23.64
C LEU A 108 7.05 -13.58 -24.58
N ALA A 109 6.48 -13.39 -25.78
CA ALA A 109 6.33 -14.44 -26.77
C ALA A 109 7.69 -14.95 -27.31
N GLU A 110 8.66 -14.05 -27.50
CA GLU A 110 10.04 -14.40 -27.87
C GLU A 110 10.76 -15.23 -26.80
N THR A 111 10.42 -15.02 -25.53
CA THR A 111 11.01 -15.75 -24.40
C THR A 111 10.50 -17.20 -24.33
N PHE A 112 9.26 -17.44 -24.76
CA PHE A 112 8.61 -18.75 -24.75
C PHE A 112 8.05 -19.14 -26.14
N PRO A 113 8.91 -19.35 -27.14
CA PRO A 113 8.48 -19.57 -28.52
C PRO A 113 7.65 -20.85 -28.65
N GLY A 114 6.47 -20.74 -29.27
CA GLY A 114 5.55 -21.87 -29.52
C GLY A 114 4.83 -22.37 -28.26
N GLU A 115 4.87 -21.63 -27.16
CA GLU A 115 4.13 -21.94 -25.94
C GLU A 115 2.90 -21.03 -25.80
N ARG A 116 1.85 -21.55 -25.15
CA ARG A 116 0.67 -20.78 -24.75
C ARG A 116 0.92 -20.19 -23.36
N LEU A 117 0.76 -18.89 -23.22
CA LEU A 117 0.92 -18.16 -21.97
C LEU A 117 -0.45 -17.63 -21.53
N VAL A 118 -0.87 -17.95 -20.32
CA VAL A 118 -2.19 -17.60 -19.78
C VAL A 118 -2.01 -16.70 -18.56
N ILE A 119 -2.46 -15.45 -18.67
CA ILE A 119 -2.27 -14.39 -17.68
C ILE A 119 -3.66 -13.83 -17.29
N PRO A 120 -4.33 -14.39 -16.27
CA PRO A 120 -5.61 -13.89 -15.78
C PRO A 120 -5.49 -12.53 -15.07
N ALA A 121 -6.55 -11.72 -15.13
CA ALA A 121 -6.68 -10.47 -14.38
C ALA A 121 -7.08 -10.70 -12.92
N GLY A 122 -7.68 -11.85 -12.63
CA GLY A 122 -8.28 -12.18 -11.34
C GLY A 122 -9.75 -11.75 -11.23
N THR A 123 -10.32 -12.04 -10.06
CA THR A 123 -11.72 -11.80 -9.71
C THR A 123 -11.81 -10.88 -8.49
N PHE A 124 -13.02 -10.43 -8.16
CA PHE A 124 -13.26 -9.71 -6.91
C PHE A 124 -12.83 -10.53 -5.68
N LYS A 125 -12.44 -9.81 -4.61
CA LYS A 125 -12.12 -10.38 -3.30
C LYS A 125 -13.17 -9.93 -2.30
N VAL A 126 -13.73 -10.87 -1.57
CA VAL A 126 -14.75 -10.61 -0.55
C VAL A 126 -14.17 -9.76 0.58
N ARG A 127 -14.85 -8.66 0.91
CA ARG A 127 -14.59 -7.83 2.09
C ARG A 127 -15.40 -8.29 3.29
N ALA A 128 -16.72 -8.39 3.13
CA ALA A 128 -17.63 -8.86 4.16
C ALA A 128 -18.93 -9.37 3.52
N ASN A 129 -19.23 -10.65 3.70
CA ASN A 129 -20.40 -11.31 3.10
C ASN A 129 -20.49 -11.08 1.57
N ASP A 130 -21.58 -10.48 1.09
CA ASP A 130 -21.86 -10.17 -0.31
C ASP A 130 -21.22 -8.86 -0.80
N THR A 131 -20.30 -8.28 -0.02
CA THR A 131 -19.58 -7.07 -0.40
C THR A 131 -18.13 -7.37 -0.68
N ASP A 132 -17.67 -6.94 -1.86
CA ASP A 132 -16.29 -7.07 -2.29
C ASP A 132 -15.46 -5.81 -1.99
N TYR A 133 -14.14 -5.99 -1.91
CA TYR A 133 -13.20 -4.89 -2.07
C TYR A 133 -13.32 -4.30 -3.49
N ARG A 134 -12.84 -3.06 -3.67
CA ARG A 134 -12.68 -2.51 -5.02
C ARG A 134 -11.77 -3.42 -5.82
N PHE A 135 -12.18 -3.74 -7.04
CA PHE A 135 -11.37 -4.60 -7.89
C PHE A 135 -10.07 -3.91 -8.28
N ARG A 136 -8.96 -4.62 -8.06
CA ARG A 136 -7.64 -4.29 -8.58
C ARG A 136 -7.14 -5.52 -9.35
N PRO A 137 -6.90 -5.40 -10.67
CA PRO A 137 -6.42 -6.53 -11.47
C PRO A 137 -5.01 -6.96 -11.06
N ASP A 138 -4.65 -8.18 -11.44
CA ASP A 138 -3.27 -8.65 -11.40
C ASP A 138 -2.32 -7.71 -12.17
N THR A 139 -1.15 -7.49 -11.58
CA THR A 139 -0.17 -6.54 -12.09
C THR A 139 0.44 -6.99 -13.41
N ALA A 140 0.79 -8.27 -13.57
CA ALA A 140 1.35 -8.77 -14.82
C ALA A 140 0.32 -8.75 -15.96
N HIS A 141 -0.95 -9.05 -15.67
CA HIS A 141 -2.05 -8.90 -16.63
C HIS A 141 -2.13 -7.46 -17.14
N THR A 142 -2.21 -6.52 -16.22
CA THR A 142 -2.38 -5.10 -16.55
C THR A 142 -1.15 -4.55 -17.26
N TYR A 143 0.06 -4.93 -16.83
CA TYR A 143 1.33 -4.55 -17.47
C TYR A 143 1.38 -4.95 -18.96
N LEU A 144 0.85 -6.13 -19.30
CA LEU A 144 0.90 -6.70 -20.65
C LEU A 144 -0.22 -6.24 -21.58
N CYS A 145 -1.34 -5.73 -21.07
CA CYS A 145 -2.47 -5.36 -21.95
C CYS A 145 -3.24 -4.10 -21.57
N GLY A 146 -3.00 -3.50 -20.39
CA GLY A 146 -3.71 -2.32 -19.90
C GLY A 146 -5.15 -2.58 -19.46
N ASN A 147 -5.64 -3.82 -19.55
CA ASN A 147 -6.99 -4.15 -19.11
C ASN A 147 -7.09 -4.11 -17.57
N GLN A 148 -8.10 -3.43 -17.07
CA GLN A 148 -8.42 -3.38 -15.63
C GLN A 148 -9.81 -3.95 -15.29
N THR A 149 -10.48 -4.62 -16.23
CA THR A 149 -11.76 -5.28 -15.93
C THR A 149 -11.55 -6.68 -15.35
N SER A 150 -12.38 -7.05 -14.37
CA SER A 150 -12.38 -8.39 -13.75
C SER A 150 -12.65 -9.52 -14.72
N ASP A 151 -12.29 -10.74 -14.33
CA ASP A 151 -12.63 -12.00 -15.01
C ASP A 151 -12.10 -12.08 -16.46
N ALA A 152 -11.11 -11.24 -16.78
CA ALA A 152 -10.47 -11.23 -18.08
C ALA A 152 -9.20 -12.08 -18.06
N VAL A 153 -8.86 -12.68 -19.19
CA VAL A 153 -7.68 -13.55 -19.33
C VAL A 153 -6.95 -13.20 -20.61
N LEU A 154 -5.70 -12.76 -20.48
CA LEU A 154 -4.82 -12.57 -21.61
C LEU A 154 -4.21 -13.93 -21.98
N VAL A 155 -4.38 -14.33 -23.23
CA VAL A 155 -3.72 -15.50 -23.80
C VAL A 155 -2.77 -15.05 -24.90
N VAL A 156 -1.49 -15.41 -24.78
CA VAL A 156 -0.47 -15.20 -25.82
C VAL A 156 -0.07 -16.57 -26.36
N GLU A 157 -0.21 -16.78 -27.67
CA GLU A 157 0.11 -18.04 -28.34
C GLU A 157 0.53 -17.75 -29.79
N ASP A 158 1.59 -18.40 -30.28
CA ASP A 158 2.13 -18.23 -31.63
C ASP A 158 2.45 -16.76 -32.00
N GLY A 159 2.85 -15.95 -31.02
CA GLY A 159 3.14 -14.52 -31.19
C GLY A 159 1.89 -13.62 -31.24
N GLU A 160 0.70 -14.21 -31.21
CA GLU A 160 -0.58 -13.50 -31.22
C GLU A 160 -1.15 -13.40 -29.80
N ALA A 161 -1.76 -12.26 -29.49
CA ALA A 161 -2.36 -11.99 -28.19
C ALA A 161 -3.87 -11.80 -28.31
N THR A 162 -4.64 -12.56 -27.52
CA THR A 162 -6.09 -12.43 -27.41
C THR A 162 -6.50 -12.21 -25.96
N LEU A 163 -7.29 -11.17 -25.70
CA LEU A 163 -7.90 -10.91 -24.41
C LEU A 163 -9.31 -11.51 -24.37
N TYR A 164 -9.49 -12.55 -23.57
CA TYR A 164 -10.79 -13.13 -23.27
C TYR A 164 -11.41 -12.31 -22.16
N ALA A 165 -12.49 -11.59 -22.45
CA ALA A 165 -13.12 -10.68 -21.49
C ALA A 165 -14.63 -10.89 -21.46
N ARG A 166 -15.25 -10.58 -20.32
CA ARG A 166 -16.69 -10.47 -20.21
C ARG A 166 -17.13 -9.05 -20.63
N PRO A 167 -17.82 -8.89 -21.77
CA PRO A 167 -18.35 -7.59 -22.17
C PRO A 167 -19.55 -7.19 -21.29
N ARG A 168 -20.08 -5.98 -21.50
CA ARG A 168 -21.40 -5.63 -20.92
C ARG A 168 -22.48 -6.63 -21.30
N SER A 169 -23.38 -6.84 -20.35
CA SER A 169 -24.62 -7.62 -20.52
C SER A 169 -25.48 -7.07 -21.66
N GLY A 170 -26.12 -7.96 -22.41
CA GLY A 170 -27.10 -7.58 -23.42
C GLY A 170 -28.36 -6.99 -22.78
N ARG A 171 -28.78 -5.79 -23.20
CA ARG A 171 -29.95 -5.07 -22.64
C ARG A 171 -31.29 -5.79 -22.84
N GLU A 172 -31.32 -6.73 -23.77
CA GLU A 172 -32.47 -7.59 -24.06
C GLU A 172 -32.43 -8.93 -23.30
N THR A 173 -31.57 -9.05 -22.27
CA THR A 173 -31.36 -10.30 -21.51
C THR A 173 -31.65 -10.11 -20.02
N ASP A 174 -31.83 -11.23 -19.31
CA ASP A 174 -32.00 -11.20 -17.85
C ASP A 174 -30.74 -10.79 -17.09
N GLU A 175 -29.56 -11.07 -17.65
CA GLU A 175 -28.27 -10.68 -17.06
C GLU A 175 -28.26 -9.17 -16.78
N PHE A 176 -28.75 -8.36 -17.73
CA PHE A 176 -28.77 -6.89 -17.63
C PHE A 176 -29.37 -6.32 -16.34
N PHE A 177 -30.45 -6.92 -15.83
CA PHE A 177 -31.20 -6.38 -14.69
C PHE A 177 -31.34 -7.32 -13.50
N ARG A 178 -30.94 -8.59 -13.62
CA ARG A 178 -31.05 -9.59 -12.55
C ARG A 178 -29.71 -10.04 -12.00
N ASP A 179 -28.64 -9.97 -12.79
CA ASP A 179 -27.34 -10.47 -12.35
C ASP A 179 -26.62 -9.41 -11.50
N ARG A 180 -26.34 -9.75 -10.24
CA ARG A 180 -25.72 -8.84 -9.27
C ARG A 180 -24.22 -8.67 -9.46
N GLN A 181 -23.58 -9.47 -10.31
CA GLN A 181 -22.14 -9.44 -10.56
C GLN A 181 -21.81 -8.82 -11.93
N TYR A 182 -22.65 -9.03 -12.94
CA TYR A 182 -22.40 -8.62 -14.33
C TYR A 182 -23.50 -7.78 -14.95
N GLY A 183 -24.68 -7.71 -14.32
CA GLY A 183 -25.80 -6.93 -14.81
C GLY A 183 -25.54 -5.44 -14.73
N GLU A 184 -25.65 -4.74 -15.86
CA GLU A 184 -25.34 -3.31 -15.94
C GLU A 184 -26.19 -2.44 -14.99
N LEU A 185 -27.42 -2.85 -14.64
CA LEU A 185 -28.23 -2.12 -13.65
C LEU A 185 -27.78 -2.33 -12.20
N TRP A 186 -27.00 -3.38 -11.91
CA TRP A 186 -26.50 -3.68 -10.58
C TRP A 186 -25.09 -3.12 -10.35
N VAL A 187 -24.16 -3.46 -11.24
CA VAL A 187 -22.72 -3.20 -11.07
C VAL A 187 -22.21 -2.08 -11.97
N GLY A 188 -23.09 -1.50 -12.77
CA GLY A 188 -22.72 -0.50 -13.75
C GLY A 188 -22.15 -1.11 -15.04
N ARG A 189 -21.72 -0.23 -15.92
CA ARG A 189 -21.49 -0.55 -17.32
C ARG A 189 -20.07 -1.05 -17.57
N ARG A 190 -19.96 -2.21 -18.23
CA ARG A 190 -18.71 -2.70 -18.80
C ARG A 190 -18.51 -2.24 -20.25
N PRO A 191 -17.26 -2.09 -20.72
CA PRO A 191 -16.98 -1.95 -22.15
C PRO A 191 -17.47 -3.15 -22.98
N SER A 192 -17.77 -2.92 -24.26
CA SER A 192 -17.93 -4.03 -25.21
C SER A 192 -16.57 -4.60 -25.63
N LEU A 193 -16.56 -5.78 -26.24
CA LEU A 193 -15.33 -6.37 -26.79
C LEU A 193 -14.67 -5.45 -27.84
N GLU A 194 -15.47 -4.79 -28.68
CA GLU A 194 -14.99 -3.83 -29.70
C GLU A 194 -14.38 -2.57 -29.07
N GLU A 195 -14.99 -2.05 -28.01
CA GLU A 195 -14.47 -0.90 -27.27
C GLU A 195 -13.15 -1.24 -26.57
N ILE A 196 -13.06 -2.42 -25.93
CA ILE A 196 -11.80 -2.90 -25.32
C ILE A 196 -10.73 -3.08 -26.40
N SER A 197 -11.09 -3.70 -27.53
CA SER A 197 -10.15 -3.95 -28.62
C SER A 197 -9.60 -2.64 -29.21
N SER A 198 -10.48 -1.67 -29.42
CA SER A 198 -10.12 -0.34 -29.95
C SER A 198 -9.27 0.46 -28.96
N ALA A 199 -9.60 0.40 -27.67
CA ALA A 199 -8.88 1.11 -26.62
C ALA A 199 -7.49 0.52 -26.37
N LEU A 200 -7.36 -0.81 -26.32
CA LEU A 200 -6.12 -1.48 -25.91
C LEU A 200 -5.28 -2.00 -27.08
N GLY A 201 -5.77 -1.91 -28.31
CA GLY A 201 -5.06 -2.40 -29.50
C GLY A 201 -4.81 -3.90 -29.47
N ILE A 202 -5.74 -4.68 -28.90
CA ILE A 202 -5.63 -6.13 -28.73
C ILE A 202 -6.88 -6.84 -29.26
N ALA A 203 -6.71 -8.02 -29.85
CA ALA A 203 -7.85 -8.85 -30.23
C ALA A 203 -8.62 -9.29 -28.99
N THR A 204 -9.95 -9.22 -29.04
CA THR A 204 -10.80 -9.60 -27.90
C THR A 204 -11.75 -10.74 -28.27
N ARG A 205 -12.03 -11.61 -27.31
CA ARG A 205 -13.04 -12.67 -27.41
C ARG A 205 -13.87 -12.73 -26.15
N HIS A 206 -15.06 -13.31 -26.24
CA HIS A 206 -15.91 -13.52 -25.08
C HIS A 206 -15.24 -14.53 -24.13
N VAL A 207 -15.29 -14.28 -22.82
CA VAL A 207 -14.69 -15.17 -21.81
C VAL A 207 -15.23 -16.60 -21.88
N ASP A 208 -16.49 -16.80 -22.26
CA ASP A 208 -17.06 -18.14 -22.43
C ASP A 208 -16.39 -18.98 -23.54
N GLN A 209 -15.58 -18.37 -24.43
CA GLN A 209 -14.76 -19.10 -25.41
C GLN A 209 -13.39 -19.55 -24.84
N LEU A 210 -13.04 -19.11 -23.62
CA LEU A 210 -11.77 -19.44 -22.99
C LEU A 210 -11.61 -20.94 -22.72
N PRO A 211 -12.62 -21.69 -22.21
CA PRO A 211 -12.46 -23.12 -21.96
C PRO A 211 -12.07 -23.91 -23.22
N ASP A 212 -12.72 -23.62 -24.35
CA ASP A 212 -12.39 -24.24 -25.65
C ASP A 212 -10.98 -23.86 -26.10
N ALA A 213 -10.58 -22.60 -25.90
CA ALA A 213 -9.25 -22.13 -26.24
C ALA A 213 -8.16 -22.83 -25.42
N LEU A 214 -8.41 -23.09 -24.13
CA LEU A 214 -7.49 -23.76 -23.20
C LEU A 214 -7.48 -25.29 -23.38
N ALA A 215 -8.58 -25.90 -23.82
CA ALA A 215 -8.68 -27.33 -24.06
C ALA A 215 -7.80 -27.83 -25.24
N ARG A 216 -7.41 -26.94 -26.17
CA ARG A 216 -6.50 -27.28 -27.27
C ARG A 216 -5.14 -27.71 -26.74
N SER A 217 -4.62 -28.84 -27.24
CA SER A 217 -3.30 -29.33 -26.87
C SER A 217 -2.21 -28.33 -27.27
N ALA A 218 -1.54 -27.76 -26.26
CA ALA A 218 -0.39 -26.88 -26.42
C ALA A 218 0.47 -26.94 -25.16
N LYS A 219 1.78 -26.66 -25.30
CA LYS A 219 2.65 -26.44 -24.15
C LYS A 219 2.23 -25.14 -23.47
N THR A 220 1.48 -25.25 -22.38
CA THR A 220 0.85 -24.12 -21.71
C THR A 220 1.58 -23.74 -20.42
N ARG A 221 1.68 -22.44 -20.14
CA ARG A 221 2.15 -21.86 -18.87
C ARG A 221 1.03 -20.96 -18.33
N VAL A 222 0.77 -21.04 -17.04
CA VAL A 222 -0.29 -20.26 -16.39
C VAL A 222 0.32 -19.44 -15.26
N LEU A 223 0.00 -18.14 -15.20
CA LEU A 223 0.25 -17.34 -14.01
C LEU A 223 -0.78 -17.76 -12.95
N ARG A 224 -0.37 -18.69 -12.09
CA ARG A 224 -1.25 -19.34 -11.10
C ARG A 224 -1.49 -18.52 -9.84
N GLY A 225 -2.58 -18.81 -9.15
CA GLY A 225 -2.94 -18.19 -7.87
C GLY A 225 -3.74 -16.90 -8.01
N VAL A 226 -3.98 -16.46 -9.25
CA VAL A 226 -4.70 -15.22 -9.56
C VAL A 226 -6.20 -15.48 -9.78
N ASP A 227 -6.53 -16.53 -10.53
CA ASP A 227 -7.91 -16.93 -10.85
C ASP A 227 -8.06 -18.45 -10.72
N ARG A 228 -8.92 -18.90 -9.80
CA ARG A 228 -9.12 -20.31 -9.49
C ARG A 228 -9.74 -21.08 -10.67
N THR A 229 -10.63 -20.46 -11.44
CA THR A 229 -11.27 -21.12 -12.59
C THR A 229 -10.26 -21.36 -13.70
N VAL A 230 -9.37 -20.40 -13.95
CA VAL A 230 -8.25 -20.57 -14.89
C VAL A 230 -7.26 -21.63 -14.40
N ASP A 231 -6.93 -21.60 -13.11
CA ASP A 231 -6.03 -22.59 -12.49
C ASP A 231 -6.56 -24.02 -12.64
N GLN A 232 -7.87 -24.23 -12.55
CA GLN A 232 -8.52 -25.54 -12.71
C GLN A 232 -8.68 -25.96 -14.17
N ALA A 233 -8.75 -25.00 -15.11
CA ALA A 233 -8.96 -25.28 -16.53
C ALA A 233 -7.74 -25.90 -17.23
N VAL A 234 -6.54 -25.74 -16.65
CA VAL A 234 -5.28 -26.25 -17.20
C VAL A 234 -4.57 -27.10 -16.16
N ALA A 235 -4.07 -28.27 -16.54
CA ALA A 235 -3.30 -29.13 -15.64
C ALA A 235 -2.03 -28.41 -15.11
N PRO A 236 -1.71 -28.52 -13.81
CA PRO A 236 -0.57 -27.82 -13.23
C PRO A 236 0.78 -28.34 -13.74
N ASP A 237 1.69 -27.40 -13.98
CA ASP A 237 3.11 -27.66 -14.19
C ASP A 237 3.91 -26.62 -13.39
N GLU A 238 4.21 -26.96 -12.14
CA GLU A 238 4.86 -26.05 -11.19
C GLU A 238 6.20 -25.49 -11.69
N GLY A 239 6.91 -26.21 -12.56
CA GLY A 239 8.16 -25.73 -13.15
C GLY A 239 7.88 -24.61 -14.14
N ARG A 240 6.97 -24.87 -15.09
CA ARG A 240 6.61 -23.92 -16.14
C ARG A 240 5.90 -22.67 -15.61
N ASP A 241 5.01 -22.86 -14.66
CA ASP A 241 4.18 -21.80 -14.10
C ASP A 241 5.02 -20.85 -13.23
N ARG A 242 5.93 -21.38 -12.41
CA ARG A 242 6.89 -20.55 -11.65
C ARG A 242 7.87 -19.81 -12.56
N GLU A 243 8.33 -20.44 -13.64
CA GLU A 243 9.19 -19.77 -14.61
C GLU A 243 8.46 -18.63 -15.32
N LEU A 244 7.18 -18.79 -15.65
CA LEU A 244 6.37 -17.69 -16.21
C LEU A 244 6.24 -16.54 -15.20
N ALA A 245 5.88 -16.82 -13.94
CA ALA A 245 5.76 -15.80 -12.90
C ALA A 245 7.08 -15.02 -12.71
N ARG A 246 8.22 -15.74 -12.70
CA ARG A 246 9.55 -15.15 -12.63
C ARG A 246 9.85 -14.23 -13.82
N VAL A 247 9.63 -14.70 -15.05
CA VAL A 247 9.87 -13.88 -16.25
C VAL A 247 8.97 -12.65 -16.29
N LEU A 248 7.69 -12.77 -15.91
CA LEU A 248 6.77 -11.63 -15.83
C LEU A 248 7.22 -10.58 -14.80
N SER A 249 7.85 -11.04 -13.71
CA SER A 249 8.48 -10.18 -12.72
C SER A 249 9.70 -9.47 -13.29
N GLU A 250 10.60 -10.21 -13.94
CA GLU A 250 11.84 -9.66 -14.51
C GLU A 250 11.59 -8.68 -15.67
N LEU A 251 10.54 -8.89 -16.46
CA LEU A 251 10.15 -7.96 -17.54
C LEU A 251 9.80 -6.56 -17.04
N ARG A 252 9.41 -6.40 -15.77
CA ARG A 252 9.02 -5.12 -15.13
C ARG A 252 10.19 -4.40 -14.44
N LEU A 253 11.36 -5.04 -14.33
CA LEU A 253 12.49 -4.46 -13.59
C LEU A 253 12.96 -3.14 -14.19
N VAL A 254 13.13 -3.11 -15.51
CA VAL A 254 13.57 -1.93 -16.26
C VAL A 254 12.36 -1.23 -16.84
N LYS A 255 12.03 -0.07 -16.28
CA LYS A 255 10.86 0.73 -16.68
C LYS A 255 11.13 1.40 -18.00
N ASP A 256 10.17 1.33 -18.91
CA ASP A 256 10.19 2.17 -20.11
C ASP A 256 9.83 3.63 -19.79
N ALA A 257 9.99 4.53 -20.77
CA ALA A 257 9.81 5.95 -20.56
C ALA A 257 8.38 6.30 -20.10
N TRP A 258 7.38 5.58 -20.58
CA TRP A 258 5.99 5.79 -20.16
C TRP A 258 5.80 5.38 -18.70
N GLU A 259 6.35 4.23 -18.28
CA GLU A 259 6.30 3.79 -16.89
C GLU A 259 6.95 4.79 -15.92
N VAL A 260 8.09 5.36 -16.30
CA VAL A 260 8.78 6.38 -15.49
C VAL A 260 7.93 7.66 -15.36
N ASP A 261 7.22 8.06 -16.42
CA ASP A 261 6.30 9.21 -16.37
C ASP A 261 5.06 8.93 -15.50
N GLU A 262 4.56 7.69 -15.49
CA GLU A 262 3.46 7.28 -14.60
C GLU A 262 3.89 7.31 -13.13
N LEU A 263 5.09 6.81 -12.81
CA LEU A 263 5.67 6.86 -11.47
C LEU A 263 5.91 8.30 -11.00
N ALA A 264 6.48 9.15 -11.86
CA ALA A 264 6.67 10.57 -11.53
C ALA A 264 5.33 11.25 -11.21
N ARG A 265 4.27 10.93 -11.96
CA ARG A 265 2.92 11.47 -11.68
C ARG A 265 2.35 10.95 -10.37
N ALA A 266 2.62 9.69 -10.01
CA ALA A 266 2.25 9.16 -8.69
C ALA A 266 2.97 9.95 -7.57
N CYS A 267 4.27 10.21 -7.70
CA CYS A 267 5.02 11.03 -6.75
C CYS A 267 4.47 12.46 -6.63
N ASP A 268 4.10 13.09 -7.76
CA ASP A 268 3.51 14.43 -7.78
C ASP A 268 2.19 14.50 -6.99
N VAL A 269 1.30 13.52 -7.18
CA VAL A 269 0.03 13.46 -6.45
C VAL A 269 0.25 13.10 -4.98
N THR A 270 1.21 12.24 -4.68
CA THR A 270 1.65 11.94 -3.30
C THR A 270 2.09 13.22 -2.60
N ALA A 271 2.93 14.06 -3.21
CA ALA A 271 3.36 15.32 -2.64
C ALA A 271 2.18 16.24 -2.29
N LEU A 272 1.16 16.33 -3.17
CA LEU A 272 -0.08 17.07 -2.87
C LEU A 272 -0.84 16.49 -1.68
N GLY A 273 -0.80 15.17 -1.47
CA GLY A 273 -1.42 14.51 -0.32
C GLY A 273 -0.70 14.84 1.00
N PHE A 274 0.63 14.90 0.98
CA PHE A 274 1.42 15.41 2.09
C PHE A 274 1.10 16.89 2.39
N GLU A 275 0.96 17.73 1.36
CA GLU A 275 0.59 19.14 1.54
C GLU A 275 -0.80 19.28 2.19
N ASP A 276 -1.79 18.52 1.74
CA ASP A 276 -3.14 18.56 2.33
C ASP A 276 -3.10 18.21 3.82
N SER A 277 -2.37 17.16 4.18
CA SER A 277 -2.20 16.72 5.57
C SER A 277 -1.57 17.81 6.44
N VAL A 278 -0.60 18.55 5.90
CA VAL A 278 0.04 19.66 6.63
C VAL A 278 -0.82 20.92 6.69
N ARG A 279 -1.62 21.22 5.67
CA ARG A 279 -2.57 22.36 5.68
C ARG A 279 -3.66 22.19 6.73
N GLU A 280 -4.04 20.96 7.05
CA GLU A 280 -5.10 20.65 8.02
C GLU A 280 -4.58 20.40 9.45
N TRP A 281 -3.40 20.93 9.80
CA TRP A 281 -2.70 20.57 11.05
C TRP A 281 -3.50 20.79 12.34
N ASP A 282 -4.35 21.82 12.42
CA ASP A 282 -5.21 22.03 13.59
C ASP A 282 -6.15 20.83 13.82
N ARG A 283 -6.64 20.21 12.74
CA ARG A 283 -7.47 19.00 12.80
C ARG A 283 -6.65 17.75 13.09
N VAL A 284 -5.41 17.70 12.59
CA VAL A 284 -4.45 16.64 12.94
C VAL A 284 -4.22 16.61 14.45
N LEU A 285 -4.02 17.76 15.09
CA LEU A 285 -3.87 17.85 16.56
C LEU A 285 -5.15 17.48 17.32
N GLU A 286 -6.33 17.72 16.73
CA GLU A 286 -7.62 17.37 17.35
C GLU A 286 -7.95 15.88 17.24
N HIS A 287 -7.64 15.27 16.10
CA HIS A 287 -8.16 13.94 15.71
C HIS A 287 -7.09 12.85 15.60
N GLY A 288 -5.80 13.21 15.61
CA GLY A 288 -4.68 12.28 15.61
C GLY A 288 -4.37 11.68 14.24
N GLU A 289 -3.71 10.53 14.25
CA GLU A 289 -3.16 9.83 13.08
C GLU A 289 -4.20 9.61 11.96
N ARG A 290 -5.39 9.12 12.32
CA ARG A 290 -6.51 8.88 11.39
C ARG A 290 -6.92 10.08 10.55
N TRP A 291 -6.68 11.31 11.02
CA TRP A 291 -7.03 12.50 10.25
C TRP A 291 -6.09 12.66 9.05
N ILE A 292 -4.81 12.40 9.25
CA ILE A 292 -3.82 12.40 8.16
C ILE A 292 -4.14 11.28 7.18
N GLU A 293 -4.37 10.05 7.66
CA GLU A 293 -4.75 8.90 6.84
C GLU A 293 -5.96 9.24 5.94
N GLY A 294 -7.05 9.74 6.52
CA GLY A 294 -8.25 10.10 5.76
C GLY A 294 -8.04 11.28 4.80
N THR A 295 -7.21 12.25 5.18
CA THR A 295 -6.86 13.41 4.34
C THR A 295 -6.06 12.98 3.12
N PHE A 296 -5.05 12.13 3.32
CA PHE A 296 -4.24 11.56 2.25
C PHE A 296 -5.07 10.68 1.33
N PHE A 297 -5.88 9.76 1.88
CA PHE A 297 -6.77 8.90 1.10
C PHE A 297 -7.72 9.70 0.22
N ARG A 298 -8.26 10.83 0.71
CA ARG A 298 -9.09 11.73 -0.11
C ARG A 298 -8.33 12.23 -1.34
N ARG A 299 -7.06 12.65 -1.19
CA ARG A 299 -6.22 13.08 -2.32
C ARG A 299 -5.96 11.91 -3.28
N ALA A 300 -5.51 10.78 -2.73
CA ALA A 300 -5.19 9.57 -3.48
C ALA A 300 -6.39 9.14 -4.35
N ARG A 301 -7.59 9.09 -3.77
CA ARG A 301 -8.80 8.68 -4.49
C ARG A 301 -9.33 9.74 -5.47
N ALA A 302 -9.08 11.03 -5.21
CA ALA A 302 -9.57 12.10 -6.07
C ALA A 302 -8.71 12.30 -7.33
N MET A 303 -7.42 11.98 -7.27
CA MET A 303 -6.45 12.27 -8.33
C MET A 303 -5.66 11.04 -8.83
N GLY A 304 -5.73 9.92 -8.13
CA GLY A 304 -5.19 8.62 -8.54
C GLY A 304 -6.30 7.56 -8.66
N ASN A 305 -5.90 6.30 -8.57
CA ASN A 305 -6.81 5.17 -8.37
C ASN A 305 -7.15 5.03 -6.88
N ASP A 306 -6.14 4.82 -6.05
CA ASP A 306 -6.27 4.52 -4.63
C ASP A 306 -4.95 4.85 -3.91
N ILE A 307 -4.81 4.47 -2.64
CA ILE A 307 -3.50 4.37 -1.99
C ILE A 307 -2.73 3.17 -2.52
N GLY A 308 -1.40 3.28 -2.65
CA GLY A 308 -0.53 2.18 -3.09
C GLY A 308 -0.41 1.04 -2.09
N TYR A 309 -0.51 1.40 -0.81
CA TYR A 309 -0.45 0.54 0.36
C TYR A 309 -1.15 1.27 1.52
N ASP A 310 -1.49 0.54 2.58
CA ASP A 310 -2.09 1.14 3.77
C ASP A 310 -1.16 2.22 4.33
N SER A 311 -1.65 3.46 4.42
CA SER A 311 -0.85 4.59 4.91
C SER A 311 -0.35 4.32 6.32
N ILE A 312 0.91 4.60 6.58
CA ILE A 312 1.52 4.50 7.91
C ILE A 312 1.62 5.92 8.46
N VAL A 313 0.82 6.20 9.50
CA VAL A 313 0.80 7.49 10.18
C VAL A 313 1.13 7.25 11.64
N ALA A 314 2.39 7.47 12.00
CA ALA A 314 2.93 7.00 13.26
C ALA A 314 3.44 8.17 14.12
N GLY A 315 2.63 8.59 15.10
CA GLY A 315 2.97 9.63 16.06
C GLY A 315 3.84 9.12 17.22
N GLY A 316 4.90 9.86 17.54
CA GLY A 316 5.76 9.56 18.68
C GLY A 316 6.28 8.11 18.66
N PRO A 317 6.12 7.34 19.76
CA PRO A 317 6.59 5.95 19.84
C PRO A 317 6.00 5.01 18.78
N HIS A 318 4.86 5.31 18.15
CA HIS A 318 4.35 4.44 17.07
C HIS A 318 5.31 4.39 15.88
N ALA A 319 6.13 5.43 15.67
CA ALA A 319 7.12 5.48 14.61
C ALA A 319 8.22 4.40 14.73
N THR A 320 8.33 3.72 15.89
CA THR A 320 9.24 2.58 16.07
C THR A 320 8.64 1.25 15.62
N THR A 321 7.40 1.24 15.12
CA THR A 321 6.74 0.10 14.48
C THR A 321 6.69 0.33 12.97
N LEU A 322 7.42 -0.50 12.20
CA LEU A 322 7.68 -0.24 10.77
C LEU A 322 6.42 -0.09 9.91
N HIS A 323 5.43 -0.98 10.11
CA HIS A 323 4.14 -0.97 9.40
C HIS A 323 2.98 -0.66 10.36
N TRP A 324 3.04 0.49 11.01
CA TRP A 324 1.95 0.98 11.87
C TRP A 324 0.77 1.45 11.02
N ILE A 325 -0.26 0.63 10.88
CA ILE A 325 -1.47 0.92 10.08
C ILE A 325 -2.73 1.09 10.95
N ASP A 326 -2.63 0.90 12.26
CA ASP A 326 -3.76 1.10 13.17
C ASP A 326 -4.21 2.57 13.17
N ASN A 327 -3.28 3.51 13.00
CA ASN A 327 -3.52 4.94 12.79
C ASN A 327 -4.56 5.56 13.74
N THR A 328 -4.60 5.09 15.00
CA THR A 328 -5.59 5.52 16.00
C THR A 328 -5.00 6.35 17.13
N GLY A 329 -3.69 6.58 17.11
CA GLY A 329 -2.94 7.33 18.11
C GLY A 329 -3.10 8.85 18.04
N PRO A 330 -2.75 9.56 19.11
CA PRO A 330 -2.65 11.02 19.11
C PRO A 330 -1.41 11.50 18.36
N ILE A 331 -1.46 12.74 17.86
CA ILE A 331 -0.28 13.48 17.38
C ILE A 331 0.05 14.56 18.42
N THR A 332 1.14 14.39 19.16
CA THR A 332 1.43 15.20 20.36
C THR A 332 2.47 16.29 20.09
N PRO A 333 2.21 17.56 20.46
CA PRO A 333 3.23 18.61 20.50
C PRO A 333 4.50 18.18 21.26
N GLY A 334 5.67 18.56 20.75
CA GLY A 334 6.98 18.13 21.26
C GLY A 334 7.52 16.83 20.65
N GLU A 335 6.70 16.02 20.00
CA GLU A 335 7.09 14.74 19.38
C GLU A 335 7.35 14.88 17.86
N LEU A 336 7.79 13.78 17.25
CA LEU A 336 7.81 13.61 15.79
C LEU A 336 6.60 12.80 15.34
N VAL A 337 6.27 12.90 14.05
CA VAL A 337 5.35 11.99 13.38
C VAL A 337 5.99 11.48 12.09
N LEU A 338 6.01 10.17 11.90
CA LEU A 338 6.48 9.52 10.69
C LEU A 338 5.27 9.23 9.80
N LEU A 339 5.34 9.71 8.56
CA LEU A 339 4.30 9.57 7.55
C LEU A 339 4.88 8.82 6.36
N ASP A 340 4.43 7.60 6.13
CA ASP A 340 4.82 6.76 5.01
C ASP A 340 3.56 6.45 4.19
N MET A 341 3.46 7.10 3.03
CA MET A 341 2.23 7.18 2.25
C MET A 341 2.52 7.34 0.75
N GLY A 342 1.86 6.54 -0.08
CA GLY A 342 2.00 6.58 -1.53
C GLY A 342 0.66 6.53 -2.25
N VAL A 343 0.51 7.34 -3.31
CA VAL A 343 -0.64 7.29 -4.22
C VAL A 343 -0.39 6.25 -5.30
N GLU A 344 -1.38 5.40 -5.56
CA GLU A 344 -1.48 4.59 -6.75
C GLU A 344 -2.19 5.40 -7.85
N ALA A 345 -1.54 5.63 -8.98
CA ALA A 345 -2.12 6.31 -10.13
C ALA A 345 -3.24 5.48 -10.78
N SER A 346 -4.05 6.09 -11.65
CA SER A 346 -5.10 5.38 -12.41
C SER A 346 -4.57 4.27 -13.33
N THR A 347 -3.28 4.29 -13.64
CA THR A 347 -2.53 3.27 -14.39
C THR A 347 -1.93 2.18 -13.52
N LEU A 348 -2.18 2.24 -12.20
CA LEU A 348 -1.72 1.35 -11.14
C LEU A 348 -0.22 1.46 -10.78
N TYR A 349 0.52 2.43 -11.31
CA TYR A 349 1.87 2.75 -10.80
C TYR A 349 1.76 3.48 -9.48
N THR A 350 2.58 3.11 -8.49
CA THR A 350 2.53 3.69 -7.16
C THR A 350 3.83 4.36 -6.77
N ALA A 351 3.71 5.45 -6.02
CA ALA A 351 4.82 6.05 -5.29
C ALA A 351 4.97 5.37 -3.92
N ASP A 352 6.13 5.57 -3.28
CA ASP A 352 6.43 5.15 -1.92
C ASP A 352 7.30 6.21 -1.22
N VAL A 353 6.69 6.98 -0.32
CA VAL A 353 7.35 8.17 0.22
C VAL A 353 7.12 8.26 1.72
N THR A 354 8.24 8.27 2.45
CA THR A 354 8.27 8.55 3.88
C THR A 354 8.85 9.93 4.20
N ARG A 355 8.15 10.70 5.03
CA ARG A 355 8.68 11.89 5.72
C ARG A 355 8.43 11.79 7.22
N THR A 356 9.45 12.12 8.00
CA THR A 356 9.31 12.33 9.45
C THR A 356 9.26 13.84 9.74
N LEU A 357 8.19 14.30 10.38
CA LEU A 357 7.87 15.72 10.57
C LEU A 357 7.85 16.08 12.07
N PRO A 358 8.34 17.26 12.46
CA PRO A 358 8.20 17.75 13.83
C PRO A 358 6.77 18.23 14.06
N VAL A 359 6.11 17.75 15.12
CA VAL A 359 4.70 18.08 15.35
C VAL A 359 4.50 19.59 15.54
N ASP A 360 5.40 20.22 16.28
CA ASP A 360 5.41 21.69 16.51
C ASP A 360 5.78 22.51 15.27
N GLY A 361 6.19 21.85 14.17
CA GLY A 361 6.65 22.50 12.95
C GLY A 361 8.11 22.95 12.99
N ARG A 362 8.83 22.68 14.09
CA ARG A 362 10.29 22.84 14.20
C ARG A 362 10.92 21.69 14.93
N PHE A 363 12.09 21.24 14.46
CA PHE A 363 12.85 20.21 15.13
C PHE A 363 13.48 20.76 16.41
N THR A 364 13.43 20.01 17.50
CA THR A 364 14.34 20.23 18.63
C THR A 364 15.78 19.91 18.20
N PRO A 365 16.82 20.41 18.90
CA PRO A 365 18.20 20.08 18.57
C PRO A 365 18.45 18.58 18.47
N LEU A 366 17.93 17.80 19.42
CA LEU A 366 18.05 16.35 19.42
C LEU A 366 17.37 15.69 18.21
N GLN A 367 16.13 16.10 17.91
CA GLN A 367 15.41 15.58 16.75
C GLN A 367 16.13 15.95 15.44
N ARG A 368 16.67 17.17 15.33
CA ARG A 368 17.44 17.62 14.16
C ARG A 368 18.71 16.80 13.97
N ASP A 369 19.45 16.53 15.04
CA ASP A 369 20.69 15.75 14.96
C ASP A 369 20.42 14.32 14.47
N LEU A 370 19.41 13.65 15.03
CA LEU A 370 19.01 12.30 14.60
C LEU A 370 18.44 12.30 13.18
N TYR A 371 17.60 13.28 12.83
CA TYR A 371 17.04 13.41 11.50
C TYR A 371 18.13 13.63 10.45
N SER A 372 19.10 14.49 10.76
CA SER A 372 20.24 14.76 9.86
C SER A 372 21.13 13.53 9.66
N ALA A 373 21.29 12.68 10.68
CA ALA A 373 21.98 11.41 10.54
C ALA A 373 21.29 10.46 9.54
N VAL A 374 19.95 10.38 9.58
CA VAL A 374 19.17 9.59 8.61
C VAL A 374 19.22 10.21 7.21
N LEU A 375 19.16 11.55 7.12
CA LEU A 375 19.26 12.26 5.84
C LEU A 375 20.62 12.05 5.17
N GLU A 376 21.72 12.11 5.93
CA GLU A 376 23.07 11.82 5.45
C GLU A 376 23.18 10.38 4.94
N ALA A 377 22.59 9.42 5.66
CA ALA A 377 22.54 8.03 5.24
C ALA A 377 21.72 7.84 3.96
N GLN A 378 20.58 8.54 3.83
CA GLN A 378 19.77 8.48 2.62
C GLN A 378 20.54 9.04 1.42
N GLN A 379 21.20 10.18 1.59
CA GLN A 379 21.99 10.78 0.52
C GLN A 379 23.13 9.86 0.09
N ALA A 380 23.84 9.22 1.03
CA ALA A 380 24.86 8.23 0.71
C ALA A 380 24.29 7.01 -0.05
N GLY A 381 23.07 6.57 0.31
CA GLY A 381 22.34 5.54 -0.42
C GLY A 381 22.03 5.95 -1.86
N ILE A 382 21.47 7.15 -2.06
CA ILE A 382 21.13 7.69 -3.40
C ILE A 382 22.39 7.86 -4.26
N ASP A 383 23.48 8.36 -3.69
CA ASP A 383 24.74 8.56 -4.42
C ASP A 383 25.36 7.23 -4.89
N ALA A 384 25.01 6.10 -4.25
CA ALA A 384 25.43 4.76 -4.66
C ALA A 384 24.54 4.16 -5.77
N VAL A 385 23.37 4.74 -6.06
CA VAL A 385 22.46 4.29 -7.11
C VAL A 385 23.00 4.74 -8.47
N ARG A 386 23.46 3.79 -9.28
CA ARG A 386 23.94 4.02 -10.66
C ARG A 386 23.99 2.72 -11.45
N PRO A 387 24.03 2.77 -12.79
CA PRO A 387 24.20 1.58 -13.61
C PRO A 387 25.45 0.77 -13.23
N GLY A 388 25.31 -0.55 -13.14
CA GLY A 388 26.39 -1.49 -12.81
C GLY A 388 26.71 -1.61 -11.31
N ALA A 389 26.15 -0.76 -10.44
CA ALA A 389 26.21 -0.98 -8.99
C ALA A 389 25.34 -2.20 -8.62
N LYS A 390 25.67 -2.89 -7.52
CA LYS A 390 24.81 -3.96 -7.01
C LYS A 390 23.57 -3.35 -6.37
N PHE A 391 22.43 -4.05 -6.46
CA PHE A 391 21.19 -3.61 -5.81
C PHE A 391 21.36 -3.33 -4.31
N ARG A 392 22.29 -4.04 -3.63
CA ARG A 392 22.57 -3.85 -2.20
C ARG A 392 23.53 -2.71 -1.88
N ASP A 393 24.17 -2.08 -2.87
CA ASP A 393 25.14 -1.01 -2.63
C ASP A 393 24.54 0.22 -1.92
N PRO A 394 23.32 0.70 -2.28
CA PRO A 394 22.64 1.76 -1.53
C PRO A 394 22.43 1.42 -0.06
N HIS A 395 22.06 0.17 0.24
CA HIS A 395 21.92 -0.30 1.62
C HIS A 395 23.26 -0.25 2.37
N HIS A 396 24.32 -0.79 1.78
CA HIS A 396 25.64 -0.76 2.43
C HIS A 396 26.14 0.67 2.66
N ALA A 397 25.93 1.57 1.70
CA ALA A 397 26.31 2.98 1.83
C ALA A 397 25.54 3.68 2.98
N ALA A 398 24.23 3.49 3.05
CA ALA A 398 23.41 4.06 4.12
C ALA A 398 23.75 3.47 5.50
N MET A 399 23.93 2.15 5.59
CA MET A 399 24.26 1.48 6.85
C MET A 399 25.65 1.87 7.36
N ASN A 400 26.61 2.11 6.45
CA ASN A 400 27.93 2.62 6.83
C ASN A 400 27.82 3.94 7.59
N VAL A 401 27.04 4.90 7.05
CA VAL A 401 26.79 6.18 7.72
C VAL A 401 26.12 5.96 9.08
N LEU A 402 25.01 5.20 9.12
CA LEU A 402 24.27 5.00 10.36
C LEU A 402 25.08 4.28 11.44
N ALA A 403 25.92 3.31 11.08
CA ALA A 403 26.79 2.62 12.04
C ALA A 403 27.79 3.59 12.69
N HIS A 404 28.43 4.47 11.92
CA HIS A 404 29.31 5.50 12.49
C HIS A 404 28.55 6.52 13.34
N LYS A 405 27.33 6.91 12.96
CA LYS A 405 26.48 7.77 13.81
C LYS A 405 26.10 7.09 15.13
N LEU A 406 25.78 5.80 15.10
CA LEU A 406 25.48 5.01 16.30
C LEU A 406 26.73 4.83 17.19
N GLU A 407 27.93 4.74 16.61
CA GLU A 407 29.21 4.78 17.34
C GLU A 407 29.42 6.14 18.01
N ASP A 408 29.22 7.25 17.29
CA ASP A 408 29.35 8.61 17.82
C ASP A 408 28.38 8.88 18.99
N LEU A 409 27.18 8.29 18.93
CA LEU A 409 26.19 8.31 20.01
C LEU A 409 26.55 7.39 21.19
N GLY A 410 27.59 6.57 21.07
CA GLY A 410 28.02 5.61 22.08
C GLY A 410 27.04 4.44 22.28
N LEU A 411 26.21 4.15 21.27
CA LEU A 411 25.20 3.09 21.35
C LEU A 411 25.75 1.72 20.94
N LEU A 412 26.76 1.69 20.05
CA LEU A 412 27.34 0.42 19.62
C LEU A 412 28.19 -0.21 20.73
N PRO A 413 28.12 -1.55 20.91
CA PRO A 413 28.96 -2.27 21.87
C PRO A 413 30.40 -2.49 21.37
N CYS A 414 30.70 -2.11 20.14
CA CYS A 414 31.98 -2.25 19.44
C CYS A 414 32.18 -1.05 18.50
N SER A 415 33.29 -1.00 17.76
CA SER A 415 33.47 0.03 16.74
C SER A 415 32.48 -0.12 15.59
N ALA A 416 32.25 0.94 14.81
CA ALA A 416 31.38 0.87 13.62
C ALA A 416 31.90 -0.16 12.59
N GLU A 417 33.22 -0.23 12.39
CA GLU A 417 33.85 -1.20 11.49
C GLU A 417 33.57 -2.65 11.90
N GLU A 418 33.69 -2.95 13.20
CA GLU A 418 33.34 -4.26 13.75
C GLU A 418 31.84 -4.52 13.68
N ALA A 419 31.00 -3.50 13.79
CA ALA A 419 29.55 -3.63 13.66
C ALA A 419 29.14 -3.95 12.21
N LEU A 420 29.81 -3.34 11.22
CA LEU A 420 29.57 -3.49 9.78
C LEU A 420 30.16 -4.78 9.20
N ALA A 421 31.02 -5.49 9.93
CA ALA A 421 31.62 -6.73 9.47
C ALA A 421 30.55 -7.77 9.04
N PRO A 422 30.79 -8.57 7.97
CA PRO A 422 29.79 -9.51 7.45
C PRO A 422 29.29 -10.56 8.44
N ASP A 423 30.09 -10.90 9.45
CA ASP A 423 29.78 -11.84 10.53
C ASP A 423 29.21 -11.15 11.80
N SER A 424 29.01 -9.83 11.75
CA SER A 424 28.48 -9.01 12.85
C SER A 424 27.04 -8.57 12.58
N LYS A 425 26.78 -7.28 12.26
CA LYS A 425 25.46 -6.66 12.07
C LYS A 425 24.78 -6.14 13.36
N VAL A 426 25.54 -5.88 14.42
CA VAL A 426 24.96 -5.37 15.69
C VAL A 426 24.29 -4.00 15.55
N TYR A 427 24.66 -3.19 14.55
CA TYR A 427 24.02 -1.91 14.23
C TYR A 427 22.55 -2.06 13.81
N SER A 428 22.15 -3.24 13.31
CA SER A 428 20.76 -3.50 12.88
C SER A 428 19.76 -3.60 14.03
N ARG A 429 20.18 -3.49 15.29
CA ARG A 429 19.25 -3.31 16.40
C ARG A 429 18.37 -2.07 16.24
N TRP A 430 18.91 -1.00 15.64
CA TRP A 430 18.20 0.28 15.47
C TRP A 430 17.97 0.67 14.01
N THR A 431 18.43 -0.16 13.06
CA THR A 431 18.23 -0.01 11.61
C THR A 431 17.57 -1.29 11.08
N LEU A 432 16.25 -1.36 11.24
CA LEU A 432 15.50 -2.63 11.31
C LEU A 432 15.14 -3.27 9.96
N HIS A 433 15.33 -2.57 8.82
CA HIS A 433 14.90 -3.03 7.50
C HIS A 433 15.95 -2.73 6.41
N GLY A 434 15.68 -3.22 5.20
CA GLY A 434 16.47 -2.90 4.01
C GLY A 434 16.28 -1.44 3.60
N THR A 435 17.25 -0.88 2.90
CA THR A 435 17.21 0.54 2.47
C THR A 435 16.49 0.73 1.13
N SER A 436 16.24 -0.34 0.40
CA SER A 436 15.67 -0.27 -0.94
C SER A 436 14.86 -1.52 -1.25
N HIS A 437 13.82 -1.33 -2.06
CA HIS A 437 13.15 -2.35 -2.86
C HIS A 437 12.85 -1.79 -4.25
N MET A 438 12.62 -2.66 -5.23
CA MET A 438 12.12 -2.22 -6.54
C MET A 438 10.70 -1.67 -6.39
N LEU A 439 10.39 -0.62 -7.17
CA LEU A 439 9.11 0.07 -7.16
C LEU A 439 8.53 0.13 -8.58
N GLY A 440 7.20 0.00 -8.70
CA GLY A 440 6.51 0.03 -9.98
C GLY A 440 5.00 0.04 -9.82
N MET A 441 4.34 -0.93 -10.46
CA MET A 441 2.90 -1.13 -10.29
C MET A 441 2.55 -1.81 -8.95
N ASP A 442 3.49 -2.52 -8.35
CA ASP A 442 3.39 -2.97 -6.96
C ASP A 442 4.37 -2.14 -6.12
N VAL A 443 4.03 -1.82 -4.87
CA VAL A 443 4.92 -1.07 -3.96
C VAL A 443 6.25 -1.81 -3.76
N HIS A 444 6.15 -3.11 -3.42
CA HIS A 444 7.26 -4.05 -3.42
C HIS A 444 7.27 -4.81 -4.75
N ASP A 445 7.78 -4.17 -5.79
CA ASP A 445 7.75 -4.68 -7.15
C ASP A 445 8.72 -5.85 -7.36
N CYS A 446 8.46 -6.61 -8.43
CA CYS A 446 9.37 -7.63 -8.95
C CYS A 446 9.74 -8.78 -7.97
N ALA A 447 8.90 -9.06 -6.97
CA ALA A 447 9.16 -10.04 -5.91
C ALA A 447 9.41 -11.50 -6.36
N ALA A 448 9.04 -11.87 -7.60
CA ALA A 448 9.24 -13.21 -8.14
C ALA A 448 10.50 -13.34 -9.04
N ALA A 449 11.29 -12.26 -9.20
CA ALA A 449 12.52 -12.31 -9.98
C ALA A 449 13.54 -13.31 -9.39
N ALA A 450 14.45 -13.81 -10.23
CA ALA A 450 15.52 -14.68 -9.74
C ALA A 450 16.43 -13.93 -8.75
N PRO A 451 16.91 -14.56 -7.66
CA PRO A 451 17.78 -13.90 -6.68
C PRO A 451 19.02 -13.23 -7.30
N ASP A 452 19.66 -13.87 -8.28
CA ASP A 452 20.84 -13.36 -9.00
C ASP A 452 20.54 -12.16 -9.92
N VAL A 453 19.27 -11.94 -10.26
CA VAL A 453 18.76 -10.76 -10.98
C VAL A 453 18.31 -9.68 -9.98
N TYR A 454 17.57 -10.08 -8.94
CA TYR A 454 17.10 -9.23 -7.86
C TYR A 454 16.81 -10.11 -6.63
N PRO A 455 17.43 -9.87 -5.44
CA PRO A 455 18.16 -8.66 -5.05
C PRO A 455 19.69 -8.73 -5.13
N GLU A 456 20.30 -9.75 -5.74
CA GLU A 456 21.77 -9.89 -5.82
C GLU A 456 22.36 -9.31 -7.13
N GLY A 457 21.49 -8.91 -8.06
CA GLY A 457 21.88 -8.41 -9.37
C GLY A 457 22.41 -6.98 -9.38
N GLU A 458 22.67 -6.49 -10.59
CA GLU A 458 23.16 -5.14 -10.87
C GLU A 458 22.03 -4.22 -11.30
N LEU A 459 22.13 -2.96 -10.89
CA LEU A 459 21.23 -1.90 -11.30
C LEU A 459 21.47 -1.57 -12.78
N ALA A 460 20.38 -1.45 -13.55
CA ALA A 460 20.40 -0.99 -14.93
C ALA A 460 19.65 0.35 -15.04
N GLU A 461 20.01 1.14 -16.04
CA GLU A 461 19.27 2.36 -16.39
C GLU A 461 17.79 2.04 -16.60
N GLY A 462 16.90 2.87 -16.04
CA GLY A 462 15.46 2.67 -16.05
C GLY A 462 14.91 1.81 -14.90
N MET A 463 15.75 1.18 -14.06
CA MET A 463 15.24 0.60 -12.81
C MET A 463 14.78 1.71 -11.86
N VAL A 464 13.68 1.45 -11.14
CA VAL A 464 13.14 2.36 -10.11
C VAL A 464 13.09 1.62 -8.78
N LEU A 465 13.59 2.28 -7.74
CA LEU A 465 13.72 1.74 -6.39
C LEU A 465 13.53 2.83 -5.33
N THR A 466 13.18 2.43 -4.12
CA THR A 466 13.16 3.30 -2.95
C THR A 466 14.56 3.46 -2.34
N VAL A 467 14.81 4.57 -1.66
CA VAL A 467 15.96 4.75 -0.75
C VAL A 467 15.47 5.29 0.58
N GLU A 468 15.34 4.39 1.56
CA GLU A 468 14.54 4.56 2.79
C GLU A 468 15.27 4.17 4.09
N PRO A 469 16.48 4.68 4.40
CA PRO A 469 17.09 4.38 5.70
C PRO A 469 16.26 4.94 6.86
N GLY A 470 16.39 4.30 8.03
CA GLY A 470 15.74 4.77 9.25
C GLY A 470 16.43 4.35 10.55
N LEU A 471 16.15 5.11 11.61
CA LEU A 471 16.55 4.86 12.99
C LEU A 471 15.32 4.68 13.85
N TYR A 472 15.29 3.60 14.66
CA TYR A 472 14.14 3.24 15.48
C TYR A 472 14.58 2.85 16.89
N PHE A 473 14.30 3.72 17.87
CA PHE A 473 14.63 3.50 19.26
C PHE A 473 13.38 3.11 20.05
N GLN A 474 13.17 1.81 20.27
CA GLN A 474 11.97 1.32 20.98
C GLN A 474 11.82 1.97 22.36
N GLN A 475 10.57 2.23 22.76
CA GLN A 475 10.27 2.97 24.00
C GLN A 475 10.81 2.27 25.26
N ASP A 476 10.94 0.94 25.21
CA ASP A 476 11.44 0.09 26.29
C ASP A 476 12.89 -0.38 26.10
N ASP A 477 13.64 0.16 25.12
CA ASP A 477 15.03 -0.18 24.91
C ASP A 477 15.95 0.48 25.95
N LEU A 478 16.30 -0.28 26.98
CA LEU A 478 17.20 0.15 28.06
C LEU A 478 18.67 0.29 27.65
N LEU A 479 19.05 -0.16 26.44
CA LEU A 479 20.39 0.09 25.89
C LEU A 479 20.53 1.51 25.32
N VAL A 480 19.41 2.22 25.19
CA VAL A 480 19.35 3.57 24.64
C VAL A 480 19.07 4.57 25.78
N PRO A 481 19.74 5.73 25.81
CA PRO A 481 19.40 6.85 26.70
C PRO A 481 17.91 7.20 26.65
N GLU A 482 17.35 7.62 27.79
CA GLU A 482 15.91 7.85 27.95
C GLU A 482 15.36 8.89 26.96
N GLU A 483 16.16 9.90 26.64
CA GLU A 483 15.82 10.99 25.71
C GLU A 483 15.67 10.56 24.25
N LEU A 484 16.20 9.39 23.84
CA LEU A 484 16.05 8.87 22.48
C LEU A 484 14.89 7.88 22.35
N ARG A 485 14.40 7.33 23.47
CA ARG A 485 13.40 6.25 23.46
C ARG A 485 12.07 6.75 22.89
N GLY A 486 11.46 5.93 22.03
CA GLY A 486 10.23 6.26 21.32
C GLY A 486 10.45 7.15 20.09
N ILE A 487 11.69 7.43 19.69
CA ILE A 487 11.97 8.16 18.45
C ILE A 487 12.15 7.15 17.30
N GLY A 488 11.29 7.26 16.29
CA GLY A 488 11.44 6.62 14.99
C GLY A 488 11.57 7.67 13.89
N ILE A 489 12.55 7.52 13.01
CA ILE A 489 12.79 8.41 11.87
C ILE A 489 13.08 7.54 10.64
N ARG A 490 12.32 7.76 9.57
CA ARG A 490 12.60 7.26 8.22
C ARG A 490 12.49 8.43 7.23
N ILE A 491 13.35 8.40 6.22
CA ILE A 491 13.32 9.35 5.10
C ILE A 491 13.46 8.52 3.85
N GLU A 492 12.49 8.62 2.96
CA GLU A 492 12.38 7.76 1.78
C GLU A 492 12.06 8.56 0.54
N ASP A 493 12.69 8.19 -0.57
CA ASP A 493 12.42 8.75 -1.87
C ASP A 493 12.46 7.68 -2.97
N ASP A 494 11.65 7.90 -3.98
CA ASP A 494 11.59 7.12 -5.20
C ASP A 494 12.67 7.60 -6.17
N VAL A 495 13.60 6.73 -6.55
CA VAL A 495 14.68 7.08 -7.47
C VAL A 495 14.68 6.21 -8.72
N VAL A 496 14.91 6.82 -9.87
CA VAL A 496 15.15 6.11 -11.14
C VAL A 496 16.63 6.14 -11.46
N VAL A 497 17.19 4.99 -11.83
CA VAL A 497 18.57 4.86 -12.31
C VAL A 497 18.68 5.54 -13.69
N THR A 498 19.59 6.50 -13.84
CA THR A 498 19.91 7.18 -15.11
C THR A 498 21.22 6.64 -15.68
N SER A 499 21.60 7.08 -16.89
CA SER A 499 22.86 6.67 -17.53
C SER A 499 24.14 6.90 -16.70
N ASP A 500 24.11 7.84 -15.76
CA ASP A 500 25.27 8.31 -14.99
C ASP A 500 25.05 8.39 -13.47
N GLY A 501 23.89 7.93 -12.97
CA GLY A 501 23.55 8.01 -11.55
C GLY A 501 22.08 7.69 -11.29
N ALA A 502 21.43 8.56 -10.52
CA ALA A 502 20.02 8.45 -10.20
C ALA A 502 19.32 9.82 -10.25
N ARG A 503 18.01 9.80 -10.53
CA ARG A 503 17.13 10.96 -10.43
C ARG A 503 16.04 10.67 -9.41
N ASN A 504 15.89 11.56 -8.44
CA ASN A 504 14.83 11.50 -7.44
C ASN A 504 13.49 11.98 -8.06
N LEU A 505 12.50 11.09 -8.11
CA LEU A 505 11.16 11.34 -8.63
C LEU A 505 10.28 12.08 -7.60
N SER A 506 10.46 11.82 -6.32
CA SER A 506 9.72 12.43 -5.19
C SER A 506 10.41 13.67 -4.61
N GLY A 507 11.44 14.19 -5.28
CA GLY A 507 12.25 15.32 -4.81
C GLY A 507 11.52 16.66 -4.72
N SER A 508 10.26 16.75 -5.17
CA SER A 508 9.39 17.91 -4.97
C SER A 508 8.95 18.09 -3.52
N LEU A 509 8.92 17.00 -2.74
CA LEU A 509 8.60 17.03 -1.32
C LEU A 509 9.89 17.21 -0.49
N PRO A 510 10.00 18.25 0.36
CA PRO A 510 11.24 18.56 1.05
C PRO A 510 11.63 17.46 2.04
N ARG A 511 12.94 17.22 2.14
CA ARG A 511 13.57 16.31 3.11
C ARG A 511 14.71 16.94 3.89
N ASP A 512 15.16 18.14 3.49
CA ASP A 512 16.11 18.91 4.29
C ASP A 512 15.35 19.48 5.51
N PRO A 513 15.89 19.41 6.73
CA PRO A 513 15.16 19.85 7.92
C PRO A 513 14.79 21.34 7.89
N ASP A 514 15.63 22.22 7.31
CA ASP A 514 15.30 23.64 7.16
C ASP A 514 14.18 23.83 6.14
N ALA A 515 14.24 23.10 5.01
CA ALA A 515 13.19 23.12 3.99
C ALA A 515 11.85 22.56 4.51
N ILE A 516 11.86 21.53 5.36
CA ILE A 516 10.66 21.01 6.02
C ILE A 516 10.03 22.07 6.92
N GLU A 517 10.82 22.71 7.78
CA GLU A 517 10.30 23.76 8.67
C GLU A 517 9.71 24.95 7.89
N GLU A 518 10.36 25.35 6.79
CA GLU A 518 9.86 26.39 5.90
C GLU A 518 8.56 25.98 5.21
N TRP A 519 8.52 24.77 4.64
CA TRP A 519 7.36 24.21 3.95
C TRP A 519 6.16 24.07 4.87
N MET A 520 6.33 23.47 6.05
CA MET A 520 5.25 23.36 7.05
C MET A 520 4.79 24.74 7.52
N GLY A 521 5.75 25.64 7.80
CA GLY A 521 5.45 27.01 8.18
C GLY A 521 4.75 27.81 7.08
N ALA A 522 4.86 27.41 5.82
CA ALA A 522 4.15 28.04 4.71
C ALA A 522 2.72 27.54 4.54
N LEU A 523 2.49 26.25 4.77
CA LEU A 523 1.19 25.59 4.58
C LEU A 523 0.23 25.76 5.75
N ARG A 524 0.75 25.92 6.98
CA ARG A 524 -0.05 26.12 8.20
C ARG A 524 -0.51 27.57 8.43
N ARG A 525 -0.33 28.46 7.45
CA ARG A 525 -0.66 29.90 7.56
C ARG A 525 -2.10 30.23 7.21
#